data_AF-A0ABD1HDG7-F1
#
_entry.id   AF-A0ABD1HDG7-F1
#
_cell.length_a   1.000
_cell.length_b   1.000
_cell.length_c   1.000
_cell.angle_alpha   90.00
_cell.angle_beta   90.00
_cell.angle_gamma   90.00
#
_symmetry.space_group_name_H-M   'P 1'
#
loop_
_entity.id
_entity.type
_entity.pdbx_description
1 polymer ?
#
loop_
_entity_poly.entity_id
_entity_poly.type
_entity_poly.pdbx_seq_one_letter_code
_entity_poly.pdbx_strand_id
1 'polypeptide(L)'
;MDSIQAFTEKIQVWNTEVFGNIFHQKKRLLSRLAGLLKILEFRGSHRLLALEAELKRDLDIVLHREESLWHHKSQSDWIQLGDRNTSFHLRTIRRRKRSRIEMLQNDVGEWVSKPNLL
;
A
#
# COMPACT_ATOMS: atom_id res chain seq x y z
N MET A 1 -17.47 15.57 -22.53
CA MET A 1 -16.04 15.51 -22.86
C MET A 1 -15.33 16.75 -22.34
N ASP A 2 -15.84 17.95 -22.65
CA ASP A 2 -15.22 19.23 -22.28
C ASP A 2 -15.05 19.48 -20.76
N SER A 3 -15.95 18.96 -19.93
CA SER A 3 -15.88 19.12 -18.47
C SER A 3 -14.71 18.34 -17.82
N ILE A 4 -14.40 17.14 -18.34
CA ILE A 4 -13.29 16.33 -17.84
C ILE A 4 -11.96 16.94 -18.26
N GLN A 5 -11.86 17.44 -19.48
CA GLN A 5 -10.69 18.14 -19.99
C GLN A 5 -10.37 19.38 -19.15
N ALA A 6 -11.36 20.26 -18.95
CA ALA A 6 -11.21 21.48 -18.16
C ALA A 6 -10.86 21.20 -16.69
N PHE A 7 -11.40 20.12 -16.10
CA PHE A 7 -11.03 19.69 -14.75
C PHE A 7 -9.58 19.19 -14.69
N THR A 8 -9.16 18.40 -15.68
CA THR A 8 -7.80 17.83 -15.75
C THR A 8 -6.74 18.93 -15.83
N GLU A 9 -6.97 19.95 -16.67
CA GLU A 9 -6.09 21.11 -16.79
C GLU A 9 -5.97 21.88 -15.46
N LYS A 10 -7.10 22.13 -14.78
CA LYS A 10 -7.11 22.79 -13.47
C LYS A 10 -6.36 21.98 -12.40
N ILE A 11 -6.50 20.65 -12.41
CA ILE A 11 -5.78 19.77 -11.48
C ILE A 11 -4.28 19.78 -11.74
N GLN A 12 -3.83 19.83 -13.01
CA GLN A 12 -2.41 19.87 -13.33
C GLN A 12 -1.76 21.16 -12.83
N VAL A 13 -2.44 22.30 -13.02
CA VAL A 13 -1.99 23.59 -12.49
C VAL A 13 -1.95 23.55 -10.96
N TRP A 14 -3.03 23.11 -10.31
CA TRP A 14 -3.08 23.00 -8.85
C TRP A 14 -2.03 22.06 -8.27
N ASN A 15 -1.78 20.92 -8.91
CA ASN A 15 -0.74 19.98 -8.51
C ASN A 15 0.66 20.60 -8.61
N THR A 16 0.87 21.54 -9.52
CA THR A 16 2.17 22.21 -9.70
C THR A 16 2.34 23.39 -8.76
N GLU A 17 1.31 24.21 -8.61
CA GLU A 17 1.35 25.47 -7.86
C GLU A 17 1.10 25.30 -6.35
N VAL A 18 0.25 24.34 -5.96
CA VAL A 18 -0.22 24.20 -4.58
C VAL A 18 0.30 22.92 -3.95
N PHE A 19 0.13 21.77 -4.61
CA PHE A 19 0.43 20.49 -4.00
C PHE A 19 1.92 20.13 -4.09
N GLY A 20 2.51 20.32 -5.27
CA GLY A 20 3.88 19.94 -5.58
C GLY A 20 4.13 18.43 -5.51
N ASN A 21 5.37 18.04 -5.79
CA ASN A 21 5.78 16.64 -5.68
C ASN A 21 6.24 16.33 -4.24
N ILE A 22 5.42 15.55 -3.52
CA ILE A 22 5.67 15.10 -2.13
C ILE A 22 7.04 14.42 -2.00
N PHE A 23 7.44 13.57 -2.96
CA PHE A 23 8.71 12.85 -2.91
C PHE A 23 9.91 13.80 -3.06
N HIS A 24 9.80 14.80 -3.93
CA HIS A 24 10.84 15.84 -4.06
C HIS A 24 10.91 16.72 -2.80
N GLN A 25 9.76 17.07 -2.22
CA GLN A 25 9.71 17.83 -0.97
C GLN A 25 10.37 17.05 0.18
N LYS A 26 10.04 15.76 0.34
CA LYS A 26 10.67 14.85 1.31
C LYS A 26 12.18 14.80 1.13
N LYS A 27 12.64 14.55 -0.11
CA LYS A 27 14.07 14.48 -0.42
C LYS A 27 14.80 15.77 -0.05
N ARG A 28 14.21 16.93 -0.37
CA ARG A 28 14.77 18.24 -0.02
C ARG A 28 14.88 18.45 1.49
N LEU A 29 13.84 18.11 2.25
CA LEU A 29 13.83 18.24 3.71
C LEU A 29 14.87 17.32 4.35
N LEU A 30 14.94 16.04 3.92
CA LEU A 30 15.95 15.10 4.40
C LEU A 30 17.38 15.58 4.10
N SER A 31 17.65 16.09 2.89
CA SER A 31 18.97 16.64 2.56
C SER A 31 19.32 17.87 3.41
N ARG A 32 18.37 18.78 3.66
CA ARG A 32 18.58 19.95 4.54
C ARG A 32 18.85 19.52 5.98
N LEU A 33 18.07 18.58 6.50
CA LEU A 33 18.24 18.06 7.85
C LEU A 33 19.59 17.36 8.00
N ALA A 34 19.99 16.52 7.05
CA ALA A 34 21.30 15.86 7.04
C ALA A 34 22.46 16.87 7.01
N GLY A 35 22.36 17.93 6.20
CA GLY A 35 23.35 19.01 6.18
C GLY A 35 23.44 19.76 7.50
N LEU A 36 22.28 20.03 8.13
CA LEU A 36 22.21 20.72 9.41
C LEU A 36 22.79 19.89 10.55
N LEU A 37 22.47 18.60 10.62
CA LEU A 37 23.01 17.68 11.62
C LEU A 37 24.54 17.62 11.56
N LYS A 38 25.12 17.57 10.35
CA LYS A 38 26.58 17.66 10.17
C LYS A 38 27.17 18.94 10.74
N ILE A 39 26.47 20.08 10.64
CA ILE A 39 26.96 21.35 11.21
C ILE A 39 26.85 21.33 12.74
N LEU A 40 25.75 20.80 13.29
CA LEU A 40 25.51 20.68 14.72
C LEU A 40 26.57 19.81 15.42
N GLU A 41 27.07 18.76 14.77
CA GLU A 41 28.15 17.91 15.28
C GLU A 41 29.43 18.69 15.61
N PHE A 42 29.73 19.76 14.86
CA PHE A 42 30.91 20.60 15.10
C PHE A 42 30.61 21.85 15.92
N ARG A 43 29.41 22.43 15.78
CA ARG A 43 28.98 23.65 16.49
C ARG A 43 27.49 23.63 16.79
N GLY A 44 27.15 23.47 18.07
CA GLY A 44 25.80 23.70 18.57
C GLY A 44 25.47 25.20 18.63
N SER A 45 24.33 25.60 18.04
CA SER A 45 23.77 26.95 18.20
C SER A 45 22.27 26.84 18.45
N HIS A 46 21.74 27.65 19.37
CA HIS A 46 20.31 27.67 19.66
C HIS A 46 19.46 27.91 18.40
N ARG A 47 19.93 28.76 17.48
CA ARG A 47 19.27 29.00 16.18
C ARG A 47 19.26 27.75 15.29
N LEU A 48 20.33 26.97 15.31
CA LEU A 48 20.43 25.74 14.51
C LEU A 48 19.53 24.64 15.09
N LEU A 49 19.41 24.54 16.42
CA LEU A 49 18.48 23.62 17.08
C LEU A 49 17.01 24.00 16.81
N ALA A 50 16.69 25.29 16.81
CA ALA A 50 15.35 25.76 16.43
C ALA A 50 15.01 25.39 14.97
N LEU A 51 15.96 25.56 14.06
CA LEU A 51 15.82 25.18 12.65
C LEU A 51 15.72 23.66 12.47
N GLU A 52 16.45 22.86 13.25
CA GLU A 52 16.31 21.40 13.26
C GLU A 52 14.89 20.99 13.63
N ALA A 53 14.35 21.55 14.71
CA ALA A 53 12.99 21.27 15.15
C ALA A 53 11.94 21.67 14.11
N GLU A 54 12.14 22.79 13.42
CA GLU A 54 11.30 23.23 12.30
C GLU A 54 11.35 22.23 11.14
N LEU A 55 12.53 21.84 10.68
CA LEU A 55 12.68 20.88 9.58
C LEU A 55 12.10 19.51 9.90
N LYS A 56 12.18 19.07 11.16
CA LYS A 56 11.54 17.81 11.62
C LYS A 56 10.02 17.91 11.56
N ARG A 57 9.43 19.01 12.05
CA ARG A 57 7.98 19.23 11.94
C ARG A 57 7.50 19.24 10.49
N ASP A 58 8.23 19.94 9.61
CA ASP A 58 7.91 19.97 8.18
C ASP A 58 8.00 18.58 7.54
N LEU A 59 9.01 17.79 7.95
CA LEU A 59 9.17 16.43 7.47
C LEU A 59 8.03 15.52 7.91
N ASP A 60 7.58 15.63 9.17
CA ASP A 60 6.45 14.85 9.70
C ASP A 60 5.16 15.13 8.90
N ILE A 61 4.89 16.40 8.58
CA ILE A 61 3.75 16.78 7.74
C ILE A 61 3.83 16.11 6.36
N VAL A 62 5.01 16.10 5.74
CA VAL A 62 5.22 15.50 4.42
C VAL A 62 5.10 13.98 4.47
N LEU A 63 5.60 13.35 5.52
CA LEU A 63 5.48 11.91 5.74
C LEU A 63 4.01 11.49 5.93
N HIS A 64 3.23 12.25 6.70
CA HIS A 64 1.81 11.98 6.87
C HIS A 64 1.01 12.10 5.56
N ARG A 65 1.37 13.06 4.70
CA ARG A 65 0.80 13.19 3.35
C ARG A 65 1.18 12.01 2.46
N GLU A 66 2.43 11.57 2.50
CA GLU A 66 2.91 10.41 1.76
C GLU A 66 2.20 9.13 2.22
N GLU A 67 2.03 8.94 3.53
CA GLU A 67 1.28 7.82 4.11
C GLU A 67 -0.16 7.81 3.61
N SER A 68 -0.84 8.96 3.65
CA SER A 68 -2.21 9.09 3.13
C SER A 68 -2.29 8.77 1.63
N LEU A 69 -1.30 9.20 0.84
CA LEU A 69 -1.21 8.86 -0.57
C LEU A 69 -1.08 7.35 -0.79
N TRP A 70 -0.19 6.69 -0.05
CA TRP A 70 0.00 5.25 -0.16
C TRP A 70 -1.22 4.47 0.32
N HIS A 71 -1.89 4.95 1.36
CA HIS A 71 -3.12 4.35 1.84
C HIS A 71 -4.19 4.34 0.74
N HIS A 72 -4.49 5.49 0.13
CA HIS A 72 -5.45 5.56 -0.97
C HIS A 72 -5.02 4.72 -2.18
N LYS A 73 -3.73 4.75 -2.55
CA LYS A 73 -3.23 3.96 -3.66
C LYS A 73 -3.40 2.47 -3.41
N SER A 74 -3.06 1.99 -2.22
CA SER A 74 -3.21 0.59 -1.84
C SER A 74 -4.68 0.13 -1.85
N GLN A 75 -5.61 0.98 -1.41
CA GLN A 75 -7.04 0.69 -1.50
C GLN A 75 -7.52 0.64 -2.96
N SER A 76 -7.11 1.60 -3.79
CA SER A 76 -7.45 1.62 -5.22
C SER A 76 -6.91 0.39 -5.92
N ASP A 77 -5.65 0.05 -5.66
CA ASP A 77 -5.00 -1.15 -6.20
C ASP A 77 -5.74 -2.41 -5.73
N TRP A 78 -6.14 -2.49 -4.44
CA TRP A 78 -6.92 -3.60 -3.92
C TRP A 78 -8.28 -3.76 -4.63
N ILE A 79 -9.02 -2.67 -4.80
CA ILE A 79 -10.31 -2.66 -5.52
C ILE A 79 -10.12 -3.11 -6.97
N GLN A 80 -9.07 -2.62 -7.65
CA GLN A 80 -8.81 -2.92 -9.06
C GLN A 80 -8.30 -4.35 -9.26
N LEU A 81 -7.44 -4.85 -8.37
CA LEU A 81 -6.84 -6.17 -8.46
C LEU A 81 -7.80 -7.26 -7.99
N GLY A 82 -8.83 -6.90 -7.20
CA GLY A 82 -9.85 -7.80 -6.69
C GLY A 82 -9.30 -8.95 -5.86
N ASP A 83 -10.16 -9.94 -5.60
CA ASP A 83 -9.79 -11.14 -4.85
C ASP A 83 -9.04 -12.14 -5.76
N ARG A 84 -7.76 -11.86 -6.02
CA ARG A 84 -6.86 -12.83 -6.70
C ARG A 84 -6.77 -14.15 -5.94
N ASN A 85 -7.10 -14.16 -4.64
CA ASN A 85 -7.23 -15.36 -3.84
C ASN A 85 -8.53 -16.14 -4.11
N THR A 86 -9.59 -15.56 -4.68
CA THR A 86 -10.80 -16.33 -5.05
C THR A 86 -10.45 -17.41 -6.07
N SER A 87 -9.58 -17.10 -7.04
CA SER A 87 -9.21 -18.05 -8.09
C SER A 87 -8.50 -19.29 -7.52
N PHE A 88 -7.57 -19.06 -6.59
CA PHE A 88 -6.86 -20.09 -5.85
C PHE A 88 -7.79 -20.85 -4.89
N HIS A 89 -8.66 -20.13 -4.19
CA HIS A 89 -9.61 -20.69 -3.23
C HIS A 89 -10.65 -21.58 -3.94
N LEU A 90 -11.25 -21.11 -5.04
CA LEU A 90 -12.16 -21.88 -5.89
C LEU A 90 -11.47 -23.09 -6.52
N ARG A 91 -10.21 -22.96 -6.97
CA ARG A 91 -9.43 -24.09 -7.46
C ARG A 91 -9.21 -25.14 -6.37
N THR A 92 -8.93 -24.71 -5.15
CA THR A 92 -8.77 -25.59 -3.98
C THR A 92 -10.08 -26.30 -3.61
N ILE A 93 -11.21 -25.59 -3.57
CA ILE A 93 -12.55 -26.17 -3.33
C ILE A 93 -12.90 -27.19 -4.40
N ARG A 94 -12.72 -26.87 -5.69
CA ARG A 94 -12.97 -27.80 -6.80
C ARG A 94 -12.10 -29.05 -6.70
N ARG A 95 -10.82 -28.91 -6.35
CA ARG A 95 -9.91 -30.06 -6.14
C ARG A 95 -10.38 -30.92 -4.98
N ARG A 96 -10.72 -30.32 -3.83
CA ARG A 96 -11.26 -31.05 -2.66
C ARG A 96 -12.53 -31.82 -3.01
N LYS A 97 -13.45 -31.22 -3.77
CA LYS A 97 -14.67 -31.90 -4.24
C LYS A 97 -14.35 -33.09 -5.14
N ARG A 98 -13.40 -32.95 -6.07
CA ARG A 98 -12.98 -34.04 -6.98
C ARG A 98 -12.21 -35.15 -6.28
N SER A 99 -11.40 -34.81 -5.29
CA SER A 99 -10.57 -35.77 -4.54
C SER A 99 -11.31 -36.36 -3.33
N ARG A 100 -12.59 -36.06 -3.16
CA ARG A 100 -13.42 -36.65 -2.10
C ARG A 100 -13.71 -38.09 -2.47
N ILE A 101 -13.22 -39.03 -1.65
CA ILE A 101 -13.52 -40.45 -1.78
C ILE A 101 -14.87 -40.68 -1.10
N GLU A 102 -15.91 -40.96 -1.88
CA GLU A 102 -17.26 -41.20 -1.36
C GLU A 102 -17.52 -42.69 -1.09
N MET A 103 -16.87 -43.57 -1.83
CA MET A 103 -17.00 -45.03 -1.71
C MET A 103 -15.65 -45.71 -1.98
N LEU A 104 -15.42 -46.84 -1.33
CA LEU A 104 -14.27 -47.70 -1.55
C LEU A 104 -14.76 -49.04 -2.08
N GLN A 105 -14.11 -49.58 -3.11
CA GLN A 105 -14.41 -50.92 -3.61
C GLN A 105 -13.62 -51.95 -2.79
N ASN A 106 -14.28 -53.00 -2.31
CA ASN A 106 -13.64 -54.10 -1.60
C ASN A 106 -13.04 -55.12 -2.59
N ASP A 107 -12.27 -56.08 -2.07
CA ASP A 107 -11.58 -57.10 -2.87
C ASP A 107 -12.53 -58.08 -3.59
N VAL A 108 -13.83 -58.04 -3.25
CA VAL A 108 -14.91 -58.84 -3.84
C VAL A 108 -15.66 -58.04 -4.93
N GLY A 109 -15.26 -56.79 -5.18
CA GLY A 109 -15.83 -55.92 -6.22
C GLY A 109 -17.06 -55.11 -5.78
N GLU A 110 -17.44 -55.17 -4.50
CA GLU A 110 -18.59 -54.42 -3.96
C GLU A 110 -18.18 -53.01 -3.50
N TRP A 111 -19.04 -52.03 -3.75
CA TRP A 111 -18.81 -50.64 -3.34
C TRP A 111 -19.32 -50.39 -1.92
N VAL A 112 -18.41 -50.08 -1.01
CA VAL A 112 -18.69 -49.76 0.40
C VAL A 112 -18.61 -48.25 0.58
N SER A 113 -19.74 -47.60 0.86
CA SER A 113 -19.74 -46.26 1.46
C SER A 113 -19.63 -46.42 2.97
N LYS A 114 -18.86 -45.58 3.67
CA LYS A 114 -18.96 -45.49 5.14
C LYS A 114 -20.03 -44.44 5.47
N PRO A 115 -21.26 -44.80 5.87
CA PRO A 115 -22.30 -43.81 6.12
C PRO A 115 -22.25 -43.21 7.54
N ASN A 116 -21.42 -43.73 8.46
CA ASN A 116 -21.47 -43.34 9.87
C ASN A 116 -20.08 -43.18 10.51
N LEU A 117 -19.40 -42.07 10.21
CA LEU A 117 -18.40 -41.50 11.09
C LEU A 117 -18.79 -40.05 11.35
N LEU A 118 -19.68 -39.87 12.33
CA LEU A 118 -19.75 -38.65 13.14
C LEU A 118 -18.72 -38.81 14.27
#